data_AF-A0A9E5LT20-F1
#
_entry.id   AF-A0A9E5LT20-F1
#
_cell.length_a   1.000
_cell.length_b   1.000
_cell.length_c   1.000
_cell.angle_alpha   90.00
_cell.angle_beta   90.00
_cell.angle_gamma   90.00
#
_symmetry.space_group_name_H-M   'P 1'
#
loop_
_entity.id
_entity.type
_entity.pdbx_description
1 polymer ?
#
loop_
_entity_poly.entity_id
_entity_poly.type
_entity_poly.pdbx_seq_one_letter_code
_entity_poly.pdbx_strand_id
1 'polypeptide(L)'
;FDDAEAILVKVRECKDLPDLIVRKVSDLLLQVDARSAEHHLGQRDPTRALNALASLRSKYQSLPESHVDRFICRTLRKAIPTAIACERALRETAKEADAKDLCDWLQDFDDTHPHASQSLDRAANFSTPAVGGESDESMLAGTVEKIVEGQPYGFIRTGTGRRLFFHRNSVANFRDWFAMSVGSPVKFELGSNAHGTCAENVVLKE
;
A
#
# COMPACT_ATOMS: atom_id res chain seq x y z
N PHE A 1 1.48 10.63 -18.43
CA PHE A 1 0.52 10.67 -17.31
C PHE A 1 -0.63 11.61 -17.63
N ASP A 2 -0.31 12.76 -18.22
CA ASP A 2 -1.23 13.83 -18.62
C ASP A 2 -2.40 13.37 -19.50
N ASP A 3 -2.17 12.55 -20.53
CA ASP A 3 -3.25 12.04 -21.39
C ASP A 3 -4.26 11.17 -20.60
N ALA A 4 -3.77 10.35 -19.67
CA ALA A 4 -4.62 9.51 -18.84
C ALA A 4 -5.44 10.35 -17.85
N GLU A 5 -4.82 11.36 -17.24
CA GLU A 5 -5.53 12.31 -16.39
C GLU A 5 -6.61 13.08 -17.17
N ALA A 6 -6.28 13.59 -18.35
CA ALA A 6 -7.22 14.33 -19.19
C ALA A 6 -8.44 13.46 -19.59
N ILE A 7 -8.23 12.18 -19.87
CA ILE A 7 -9.32 11.23 -20.14
C ILE A 7 -10.17 11.02 -18.88
N LEU A 8 -9.56 10.77 -17.73
CA LEU A 8 -10.27 10.51 -16.48
C LEU A 8 -11.06 11.73 -15.99
N VAL A 9 -10.53 12.94 -16.14
CA VAL A 9 -11.23 14.19 -15.85
C VAL A 9 -12.47 14.34 -16.74
N LYS A 10 -12.32 14.13 -18.06
CA LYS A 10 -13.46 14.17 -18.99
C LYS A 10 -14.55 13.16 -18.63
N VAL A 11 -14.16 11.95 -18.21
CA VAL A 11 -15.11 10.94 -17.75
C VAL A 11 -15.80 11.43 -16.48
N ARG A 12 -15.07 11.96 -15.49
CA ARG A 12 -15.65 12.50 -14.24
C ARG A 12 -16.65 13.64 -14.48
N GLU A 13 -16.47 14.41 -15.54
CA GLU A 13 -17.35 15.51 -15.95
C GLU A 13 -18.62 15.05 -16.70
N CYS A 14 -18.69 13.78 -17.11
CA CYS A 14 -19.91 13.24 -17.69
C CYS A 14 -21.07 13.29 -16.66
N LYS A 15 -22.23 13.77 -17.11
CA LYS A 15 -23.45 13.76 -16.30
C LYS A 15 -23.96 12.33 -16.10
N ASP A 16 -24.61 12.11 -14.96
CA ASP A 16 -25.33 10.87 -14.63
C ASP A 16 -24.47 9.60 -14.59
N LEU A 17 -23.21 9.73 -14.17
CA LEU A 17 -22.37 8.57 -13.92
C LEU A 17 -22.87 7.75 -12.71
N PRO A 18 -22.90 6.41 -12.81
CA PRO A 18 -23.12 5.56 -11.65
C PRO A 18 -22.03 5.76 -10.59
N ASP A 19 -22.41 5.73 -9.30
CA ASP A 19 -21.49 5.87 -8.16
C ASP A 19 -20.27 4.95 -8.25
N LEU A 20 -20.46 3.71 -8.73
CA LEU A 20 -19.36 2.75 -8.92
C LEU A 20 -18.30 3.28 -9.90
N ILE A 21 -18.72 3.94 -10.97
CA ILE A 21 -17.81 4.53 -11.96
C ILE A 21 -17.13 5.76 -11.39
N VAL A 22 -17.84 6.60 -10.64
CA VAL A 22 -17.26 7.78 -9.98
C VAL A 22 -16.16 7.37 -8.99
N ARG A 23 -16.41 6.34 -8.17
CA ARG A 23 -15.40 5.77 -7.27
C ARG A 23 -14.20 5.23 -8.04
N LYS A 24 -14.45 4.49 -9.14
CA LYS A 24 -13.39 3.91 -9.95
C LYS A 24 -12.51 4.95 -10.63
N VAL A 25 -13.12 6.00 -11.17
CA VAL A 25 -12.40 7.13 -11.78
C VAL A 25 -11.58 7.87 -10.73
N SER A 26 -12.13 8.04 -9.52
CA SER A 26 -11.42 8.65 -8.39
C SER A 26 -10.19 7.83 -7.96
N ASP A 27 -10.33 6.51 -7.80
CA ASP A 27 -9.20 5.59 -7.57
C ASP A 27 -8.13 5.71 -8.67
N LEU A 28 -8.54 5.71 -9.95
CA LEU A 28 -7.63 5.81 -11.07
C LEU A 28 -6.88 7.15 -11.11
N LEU A 29 -7.55 8.27 -10.78
CA LEU A 29 -6.90 9.58 -10.68
C LEU A 29 -5.80 9.59 -9.61
N LEU A 30 -6.08 9.03 -8.43
CA LEU A 30 -5.07 8.91 -7.37
C LEU A 30 -3.92 7.99 -7.79
N GLN A 31 -4.19 6.92 -8.53
CA GLN A 31 -3.14 6.03 -9.05
C GLN A 31 -2.25 6.72 -10.08
N VAL A 32 -2.79 7.63 -10.89
CA VAL A 32 -2.01 8.43 -11.84
C VAL A 32 -0.99 9.28 -11.08
N ASP A 33 -1.41 10.00 -10.04
CA ASP A 33 -0.49 10.83 -9.26
C ASP A 33 0.54 9.99 -8.49
N ALA A 34 0.13 8.87 -7.88
CA ALA A 34 1.04 7.97 -7.17
C ALA A 34 2.15 7.42 -8.09
N ARG A 35 1.78 6.96 -9.29
CA ARG A 35 2.74 6.47 -10.29
C ARG A 35 3.59 7.58 -10.90
N SER A 36 3.01 8.78 -11.07
CA SER A 36 3.75 9.95 -11.52
C SER A 36 4.83 10.35 -10.50
N ALA A 37 4.51 10.30 -9.21
CA ALA A 37 5.47 10.54 -8.13
C ALA A 37 6.62 9.51 -8.15
N GLU A 38 6.32 8.22 -8.29
CA GLU A 38 7.32 7.16 -8.44
C GLU A 38 8.22 7.41 -9.66
N HIS A 39 7.63 7.77 -10.80
CA HIS A 39 8.35 8.05 -12.03
C HIS A 39 9.33 9.22 -11.85
N HIS A 40 8.87 10.35 -11.31
CA HIS A 40 9.72 11.53 -11.09
C HIS A 40 10.84 11.26 -10.10
N LEU A 41 10.57 10.51 -9.04
CA LEU A 41 11.59 10.10 -8.08
C LEU A 41 12.66 9.21 -8.75
N GLY A 42 12.25 8.29 -9.62
CA GLY A 42 13.16 7.47 -10.43
C GLY A 42 14.04 8.30 -11.39
N GLN A 43 13.54 9.43 -11.87
CA GLN A 43 14.29 10.41 -12.66
C GLN A 43 15.16 11.35 -11.82
N ARG A 44 15.26 11.12 -10.50
CA ARG A 44 15.95 12.00 -9.53
C ARG A 44 15.41 13.43 -9.51
N ASP A 45 14.12 13.60 -9.78
CA ASP A 45 13.41 14.88 -9.62
C ASP A 45 12.44 14.77 -8.43
N PRO A 46 12.95 14.90 -7.19
CA PRO A 46 12.11 14.77 -6.01
C PRO A 46 11.15 15.95 -5.85
N THR A 47 11.44 17.10 -6.47
CA THR A 47 10.53 18.26 -6.42
C THR A 47 9.24 17.99 -7.20
N ARG A 48 9.34 17.41 -8.40
CA ARG A 48 8.15 17.00 -9.15
C ARG A 48 7.45 15.82 -8.51
N ALA A 49 8.18 14.89 -7.91
CA ALA A 49 7.59 13.81 -7.15
C ALA A 49 6.74 14.33 -5.97
N LEU A 50 7.26 15.33 -5.23
CA LEU A 50 6.52 15.99 -4.16
C LEU A 50 5.25 16.67 -4.66
N ASN A 51 5.33 17.41 -5.79
CA ASN A 51 4.16 18.06 -6.36
C ASN A 51 3.07 17.04 -6.76
N ALA A 52 3.46 15.88 -7.28
CA ALA A 52 2.52 14.80 -7.60
C ALA A 52 1.87 14.21 -6.33
N LEU A 53 2.64 14.02 -5.25
CA LEU A 53 2.10 13.59 -3.95
C LEU A 53 1.15 14.64 -3.33
N ALA A 54 1.45 15.93 -3.49
CA ALA A 54 0.57 17.01 -3.07
C ALA A 54 -0.75 17.02 -3.86
N SER A 55 -0.68 16.80 -5.18
CA SER A 55 -1.85 16.61 -6.05
C SER A 55 -2.72 15.43 -5.58
N LEU A 56 -2.08 14.30 -5.27
CA LEU A 56 -2.75 13.10 -4.73
C LEU A 56 -3.50 13.41 -3.42
N ARG A 57 -2.86 14.11 -2.48
CA ARG A 57 -3.50 14.52 -1.21
C ARG A 57 -4.69 15.43 -1.45
N SER A 58 -4.53 16.45 -2.30
CA SER A 58 -5.59 17.41 -2.63
C SER A 58 -6.79 16.71 -3.27
N LYS A 59 -6.55 15.80 -4.22
CA LYS A 59 -7.62 15.02 -4.85
C LYS A 59 -8.33 14.13 -3.84
N TYR A 60 -7.61 13.45 -2.95
CA TYR A 60 -8.21 12.65 -1.88
C TYR A 60 -9.10 13.49 -0.95
N GLN A 61 -8.63 14.65 -0.50
CA GLN A 61 -9.40 15.56 0.36
C GLN A 61 -10.64 16.14 -0.33
N SER A 62 -10.66 16.19 -1.66
CA SER A 62 -11.83 16.61 -2.44
C SER A 62 -12.89 15.51 -2.61
N LEU A 63 -12.59 14.27 -2.22
CA LEU A 63 -13.53 13.16 -2.34
C LEU A 63 -14.54 13.17 -1.19
N PRO A 64 -15.83 12.92 -1.46
CA PRO A 64 -16.79 12.61 -0.42
C PRO A 64 -16.36 11.36 0.36
N GLU A 65 -16.58 11.32 1.67
CA GLU A 65 -16.28 10.15 2.50
C GLU A 65 -16.96 8.87 1.99
N SER A 66 -18.15 8.99 1.41
CA SER A 66 -18.90 7.89 0.79
C SER A 66 -18.22 7.29 -0.45
N HIS A 67 -17.23 7.97 -1.01
CA HIS A 67 -16.44 7.51 -2.16
C HIS A 67 -15.10 6.92 -1.76
N VAL A 68 -14.64 7.15 -0.52
CA VAL A 68 -13.42 6.55 -0.01
C VAL A 68 -13.67 5.07 0.23
N ASP A 69 -13.10 4.25 -0.65
CA ASP A 69 -13.17 2.81 -0.55
C ASP A 69 -11.79 2.18 -0.31
N ARG A 70 -11.80 0.87 -0.13
CA ARG A 70 -10.60 0.07 0.06
C ARG A 70 -9.54 0.21 -1.04
N PHE A 71 -9.93 0.50 -2.27
CA PHE A 71 -8.98 0.69 -3.37
C PHE A 71 -8.25 2.02 -3.22
N ILE A 72 -8.99 3.08 -2.87
CA ILE A 72 -8.41 4.39 -2.56
C ILE A 72 -7.44 4.29 -1.39
N CYS A 73 -7.84 3.64 -0.29
CA CYS A 73 -6.94 3.43 0.85
C CYS A 73 -5.67 2.67 0.43
N ARG A 74 -5.82 1.63 -0.39
CA ARG A 74 -4.68 0.85 -0.92
C ARG A 74 -3.75 1.71 -1.79
N THR A 75 -4.31 2.60 -2.61
CA THR A 75 -3.54 3.51 -3.46
C THR A 75 -2.73 4.49 -2.63
N LEU A 76 -3.32 5.08 -1.57
CA LEU A 76 -2.61 5.97 -0.65
C LEU A 76 -1.46 5.26 0.07
N ARG A 77 -1.68 4.05 0.60
CA ARG A 77 -0.60 3.28 1.24
C ARG A 77 0.56 2.97 0.32
N LYS A 78 0.27 2.66 -0.95
CA LYS A 78 1.32 2.41 -1.95
C LYS A 78 2.20 3.64 -2.18
N ALA A 79 1.71 4.84 -1.91
CA ALA A 79 2.48 6.08 -2.04
C ALA A 79 3.42 6.35 -0.85
N ILE A 80 3.23 5.70 0.31
CA ILE A 80 4.04 5.91 1.53
C ILE A 80 5.55 5.75 1.27
N PRO A 81 6.05 4.66 0.64
CA PRO A 81 7.48 4.49 0.41
C PRO A 81 8.06 5.60 -0.49
N THR A 82 7.28 6.06 -1.46
CA THR A 82 7.64 7.15 -2.37
C THR A 82 7.72 8.48 -1.61
N ALA A 83 6.78 8.74 -0.70
CA ALA A 83 6.81 9.93 0.14
C ALA A 83 8.03 9.97 1.07
N ILE A 84 8.34 8.85 1.73
CA ILE A 84 9.54 8.73 2.59
C ILE A 84 10.82 8.95 1.79
N ALA A 85 10.91 8.37 0.59
CA ALA A 85 12.07 8.55 -0.26
C ALA A 85 12.18 9.98 -0.80
N CYS A 86 11.05 10.63 -1.07
CA CYS A 86 10.98 12.03 -1.47
C CYS A 86 11.44 12.97 -0.34
N GLU A 87 10.95 12.77 0.89
CA GLU A 87 11.37 13.49 2.10
C GLU A 87 12.89 13.39 2.29
N ARG A 88 13.45 12.18 2.21
CA ARG A 88 14.91 11.97 2.34
C ARG A 88 15.70 12.70 1.25
N ALA A 89 15.18 12.75 0.02
CA ALA A 89 15.84 13.41 -1.10
C ALA A 89 15.74 14.93 -1.05
N LEU A 90 14.77 15.48 -0.32
CA LEU A 90 14.54 16.93 -0.17
C LEU A 90 15.05 17.50 1.15
N ARG A 91 15.81 16.73 1.93
CA ARG A 91 16.46 17.22 3.15
C ARG A 91 17.37 18.41 2.85
N GLU A 92 17.39 19.40 3.74
CA GLU A 92 18.14 20.65 3.62
C GLU A 92 17.72 21.52 2.42
N THR A 93 16.54 21.27 1.85
CA THR A 93 15.95 22.11 0.80
C THR A 93 14.80 22.94 1.36
N ALA A 94 14.42 23.99 0.64
CA ALA A 94 13.25 24.80 0.99
C ALA A 94 11.92 24.00 1.04
N LYS A 95 11.88 22.80 0.46
CA LYS A 95 10.70 21.93 0.40
C LYS A 95 10.73 20.78 1.42
N GLU A 96 11.71 20.74 2.32
CA GLU A 96 11.82 19.70 3.34
C GLU A 96 10.58 19.64 4.24
N ALA A 97 10.10 20.81 4.69
CA ALA A 97 8.92 20.89 5.55
C ALA A 97 7.66 20.33 4.86
N ASP A 98 7.45 20.69 3.58
CA ASP A 98 6.33 20.19 2.78
C ASP A 98 6.40 18.68 2.55
N ALA A 99 7.61 18.16 2.29
CA ALA A 99 7.83 16.73 2.09
C ALA A 99 7.60 15.92 3.36
N LYS A 100 8.03 16.47 4.51
CA LYS A 100 7.78 15.88 5.81
C LYS A 100 6.29 15.86 6.16
N ASP A 101 5.58 16.97 5.98
CA ASP A 101 4.13 17.06 6.23
C ASP A 101 3.34 16.04 5.39
N LEU A 102 3.69 15.87 4.11
CA LEU A 102 3.07 14.86 3.25
C LEU A 102 3.37 13.43 3.69
N CYS A 103 4.60 13.18 4.16
CA CYS A 103 5.03 11.89 4.67
C CYS A 103 4.28 11.53 5.96
N ASP A 104 4.21 12.46 6.92
CA ASP A 104 3.51 12.31 8.19
C ASP A 104 2.00 12.08 7.94
N TRP A 105 1.39 12.86 7.04
CA TRP A 105 -0.02 12.67 6.66
C TRP A 105 -0.33 11.28 6.10
N LEU A 106 0.53 10.74 5.23
CA LEU A 106 0.34 9.40 4.66
C LEU A 106 0.55 8.28 5.70
N GLN A 107 1.44 8.49 6.68
CA GLN A 107 1.66 7.54 7.78
C GLN A 107 0.47 7.55 8.76
N ASP A 108 0.02 8.73 9.18
CA ASP A 108 -1.18 8.87 10.03
C ASP A 108 -2.43 8.29 9.35
N PHE A 109 -2.52 8.43 8.02
CA PHE A 109 -3.60 7.81 7.26
C PHE A 109 -3.58 6.27 7.35
N ASP A 110 -2.40 5.66 7.30
CA ASP A 110 -2.25 4.21 7.41
C ASP A 110 -2.64 3.71 8.80
N ASP A 111 -2.17 4.41 9.84
CA ASP A 111 -2.46 4.11 11.24
C ASP A 111 -3.96 4.20 11.55
N THR A 112 -4.67 5.13 10.92
CA THR A 112 -6.13 5.32 11.10
C THR A 112 -6.98 4.34 10.30
N HIS A 113 -6.42 3.65 9.30
CA HIS A 113 -7.17 2.76 8.41
C HIS A 113 -6.54 1.36 8.25
N PRO A 114 -6.24 0.58 9.31
CA PRO A 114 -5.46 -0.65 9.21
C PRO A 114 -6.10 -1.79 8.38
N HIS A 115 -7.44 -1.86 8.28
CA HIS A 115 -8.15 -3.05 7.73
C HIS A 115 -8.61 -2.99 6.27
N ALA A 116 -8.44 -1.86 5.58
CA ALA A 116 -8.97 -1.72 4.21
C ALA A 116 -8.26 -2.59 3.13
N SER A 117 -7.18 -3.30 3.45
CA SER A 117 -6.47 -4.18 2.49
C SER A 117 -7.08 -5.58 2.31
N GLN A 118 -8.00 -6.01 3.18
CA GLN A 118 -8.28 -7.45 3.37
C GLN A 118 -9.17 -8.14 2.31
N SER A 119 -9.80 -7.44 1.35
CA SER A 119 -11.04 -8.00 0.75
C SER A 119 -11.20 -7.98 -0.78
N LEU A 120 -10.12 -7.86 -1.57
CA LEU A 120 -10.23 -7.79 -3.05
C LEU A 120 -9.67 -8.93 -3.88
N ASP A 121 -8.78 -9.76 -3.34
CA ASP A 121 -8.39 -10.97 -4.05
C ASP A 121 -9.49 -12.06 -3.98
N ARG A 122 -10.61 -11.79 -3.27
CA ARG A 122 -11.75 -12.70 -3.07
C ARG A 122 -12.90 -12.55 -4.07
N ALA A 123 -12.83 -11.67 -5.07
CA ALA A 123 -13.97 -11.40 -5.97
C ALA A 123 -13.88 -12.03 -7.37
N ALA A 124 -12.96 -12.98 -7.62
CA ALA A 124 -12.89 -13.72 -8.88
C ALA A 124 -13.23 -15.22 -8.77
N ASN A 125 -13.41 -15.79 -7.58
CA ASN A 125 -13.72 -17.22 -7.43
C ASN A 125 -15.08 -17.44 -6.74
N PHE A 126 -16.09 -17.66 -7.57
CA PHE A 126 -17.37 -18.22 -7.17
C PHE A 126 -17.18 -19.69 -6.73
N SER A 127 -17.41 -19.99 -5.44
CA SER A 127 -18.14 -21.18 -4.94
C SER A 127 -18.06 -21.33 -3.41
N THR A 128 -19.20 -21.03 -2.75
CA THR A 128 -19.82 -21.73 -1.59
C THR A 128 -19.18 -21.72 -0.17
N PRO A 129 -20.01 -21.93 0.89
CA PRO A 129 -19.95 -21.15 2.14
C PRO A 129 -19.43 -21.93 3.36
N ALA A 130 -18.90 -21.23 4.37
CA ALA A 130 -19.06 -21.57 5.78
C ALA A 130 -18.54 -20.46 6.72
N VAL A 131 -19.40 -20.07 7.67
CA VAL A 131 -19.17 -19.95 9.12
C VAL A 131 -17.86 -19.23 9.53
N GLY A 132 -17.88 -18.00 10.05
CA GLY A 132 -18.45 -17.63 11.34
C GLY A 132 -17.40 -17.84 12.44
N GLY A 133 -16.77 -16.76 12.92
CA GLY A 133 -15.85 -16.79 14.07
C GLY A 133 -14.75 -15.75 14.01
N GLU A 134 -14.93 -14.66 14.76
CA GLU A 134 -13.88 -13.71 15.15
C GLU A 134 -12.93 -14.38 16.16
N SER A 135 -11.62 -14.19 16.01
CA SER A 135 -10.56 -14.09 17.06
C SER A 135 -9.18 -14.59 16.60
N ASP A 136 -8.13 -14.00 17.18
CA ASP A 136 -6.67 -14.11 17.00
C ASP A 136 -5.99 -15.49 16.77
N GLU A 137 -6.72 -16.59 16.54
CA GLU A 137 -6.18 -17.95 16.43
C GLU A 137 -5.68 -18.39 15.05
N SER A 138 -5.74 -17.52 14.02
CA SER A 138 -5.41 -17.90 12.64
C SER A 138 -4.00 -17.55 12.17
N MET A 139 -3.22 -16.82 12.99
CA MET A 139 -1.84 -16.49 12.64
C MET A 139 -0.86 -17.63 12.96
N LEU A 140 -0.22 -18.15 11.92
CA LEU A 140 0.88 -19.12 12.02
C LEU A 140 2.16 -18.44 12.50
N ALA A 141 3.02 -19.22 13.16
CA ALA A 141 4.33 -18.77 13.61
C ALA A 141 5.46 -19.27 12.71
N GLY A 142 6.51 -18.48 12.59
CA GLY A 142 7.73 -18.85 11.87
C GLY A 142 8.88 -17.92 12.19
N THR A 143 9.94 -18.07 11.42
CA THR A 143 11.17 -17.29 11.58
C THR A 143 11.59 -16.74 10.23
N VAL A 144 12.03 -15.49 10.20
CA VAL A 144 12.61 -14.89 8.99
C VAL A 144 13.86 -15.67 8.60
N GLU A 145 13.77 -16.40 7.49
CA GLU A 145 14.86 -17.19 6.94
C GLU A 145 15.82 -16.32 6.13
N LYS A 146 15.29 -15.37 5.36
CA LYS A 146 16.07 -14.49 4.49
C LYS A 146 15.33 -13.20 4.22
N ILE A 147 16.05 -12.08 4.27
CA ILE A 147 15.65 -10.81 3.65
C ILE A 147 16.60 -10.59 2.48
N VAL A 148 16.07 -10.31 1.29
CA VAL A 148 16.91 -10.10 0.11
C VAL A 148 17.34 -8.64 0.06
N GLU A 149 18.65 -8.41 0.22
CA GLU A 149 19.21 -7.05 0.24
C GLU A 149 18.90 -6.30 -1.07
N GLY A 150 18.48 -5.05 -0.93
CA GLY A 150 18.07 -4.21 -2.06
C GLY A 150 16.74 -4.62 -2.71
N GLN A 151 16.03 -5.62 -2.19
CA GLN A 151 14.75 -6.08 -2.71
C GLN A 151 13.64 -5.98 -1.63
N PRO A 152 12.40 -5.66 -2.01
CA PRO A 152 11.30 -5.49 -1.07
C PRO A 152 10.65 -6.83 -0.69
N TYR A 153 11.41 -7.92 -0.52
CA TYR A 153 10.86 -9.23 -0.17
C TYR A 153 11.81 -10.09 0.64
N GLY A 154 11.22 -11.08 1.30
CA GLY A 154 11.93 -12.06 2.10
C GLY A 154 11.25 -13.41 2.11
N PHE A 155 11.77 -14.29 2.95
CA PHE A 155 11.26 -15.63 3.15
C PHE A 155 11.16 -15.96 4.64
N ILE A 156 10.08 -16.64 5.01
CA ILE A 156 9.83 -17.15 6.34
C ILE A 156 9.93 -18.67 6.31
N ARG A 157 10.62 -19.25 7.28
CA ARG A 157 10.63 -20.67 7.57
C ARG A 157 9.59 -20.97 8.63
N THR A 158 8.64 -21.83 8.30
CA THR A 158 7.60 -22.30 9.23
C THR A 158 8.14 -23.39 10.16
N GLY A 159 7.45 -23.67 11.27
CA GLY A 159 7.79 -24.79 12.16
C GLY A 159 7.77 -26.17 11.49
N THR A 160 7.06 -26.31 10.37
CA THR A 160 7.06 -27.55 9.55
C THR A 160 8.24 -27.66 8.58
N GLY A 161 9.15 -26.66 8.57
CA GLY A 161 10.29 -26.59 7.66
C GLY A 161 9.96 -26.03 6.26
N ARG A 162 8.69 -25.72 5.97
CA ARG A 162 8.30 -25.07 4.70
C ARG A 162 8.79 -23.63 4.65
N ARG A 163 9.19 -23.21 3.45
CA ARG A 163 9.60 -21.85 3.13
C ARG A 163 8.46 -21.10 2.46
N LEU A 164 8.15 -19.91 2.97
CA LEU A 164 7.10 -19.04 2.45
C LEU A 164 7.69 -17.71 2.01
N PHE A 165 7.31 -17.26 0.84
CA PHE A 165 7.62 -15.91 0.36
C PHE A 165 6.77 -14.89 1.12
N PHE A 166 7.33 -13.73 1.44
CA PHE A 166 6.56 -12.55 1.83
C PHE A 166 7.14 -11.30 1.18
N HIS A 167 6.27 -10.39 0.75
CA HIS A 167 6.69 -9.09 0.26
C HIS A 167 6.73 -8.10 1.42
N ARG A 168 7.46 -6.99 1.28
CA ARG A 168 7.47 -5.87 2.23
C ARG A 168 6.07 -5.37 2.56
N ASN A 169 5.22 -5.33 1.54
CA ASN A 169 3.82 -4.90 1.66
C ASN A 169 2.91 -5.94 2.36
N SER A 170 3.44 -7.13 2.64
CA SER A 170 2.78 -8.18 3.41
C SER A 170 3.08 -8.06 4.91
N VAL A 171 3.97 -7.15 5.32
CA VAL A 171 4.24 -6.84 6.73
C VAL A 171 3.18 -5.84 7.20
N ALA A 172 2.50 -6.15 8.31
CA ALA A 172 1.36 -5.38 8.78
C ALA A 172 1.77 -3.98 9.26
N ASN A 173 2.93 -3.86 9.92
CA ASN A 173 3.53 -2.58 10.26
C ASN A 173 4.79 -2.35 9.42
N PHE A 174 4.82 -1.25 8.68
CA PHE A 174 5.97 -0.90 7.84
C PHE A 174 7.27 -0.70 8.62
N ARG A 175 7.19 -0.27 9.89
CA ARG A 175 8.37 -0.14 10.77
C ARG A 175 8.98 -1.50 11.10
N ASP A 176 8.15 -2.54 11.23
CA ASP A 176 8.61 -3.89 11.51
C ASP A 176 9.51 -4.40 10.38
N TRP A 177 9.24 -4.06 9.12
CA TRP A 177 10.10 -4.44 8.00
C TRP A 177 11.56 -4.03 8.21
N PHE A 178 11.82 -2.86 8.80
CA PHE A 178 13.17 -2.38 9.07
C PHE A 178 13.77 -2.96 10.35
N ALA A 179 12.94 -3.39 11.30
CA ALA A 179 13.37 -4.05 12.53
C ALA A 179 13.60 -5.56 12.34
N MET A 180 13.01 -6.16 11.31
CA MET A 180 13.17 -7.57 10.97
C MET A 180 14.59 -7.84 10.47
N SER A 181 15.18 -8.93 10.98
CA SER A 181 16.45 -9.48 10.52
C SER A 181 16.33 -10.99 10.37
N VAL A 182 17.34 -11.63 9.75
CA VAL A 182 17.38 -13.09 9.67
C VAL A 182 17.40 -13.67 11.08
N GLY A 183 16.47 -14.57 11.38
CA GLY A 183 16.26 -15.14 12.72
C GLY A 183 15.15 -14.48 13.52
N SER A 184 14.59 -13.35 13.08
CA SER A 184 13.47 -12.71 13.79
C SER A 184 12.23 -13.63 13.82
N PRO A 185 11.62 -13.85 15.01
CA PRO A 185 10.37 -14.58 15.11
C PRO A 185 9.22 -13.72 14.59
N VAL A 186 8.30 -14.34 13.86
CA VAL A 186 7.16 -13.65 13.25
C VAL A 186 5.88 -14.46 13.41
N LYS A 187 4.76 -13.75 13.42
CA LYS A 187 3.44 -14.33 13.15
C LYS A 187 2.97 -13.85 11.78
N PHE A 188 2.23 -14.69 11.07
CA PHE A 188 1.75 -14.41 9.73
C PHE A 188 0.55 -15.29 9.39
N GLU A 189 -0.22 -14.89 8.39
CA GLU A 189 -1.31 -15.67 7.81
C GLU A 189 -0.85 -16.30 6.48
N LEU A 190 -1.44 -17.43 6.10
CA LEU A 190 -1.20 -17.99 4.77
C LEU A 190 -2.03 -17.23 3.75
N GLY A 191 -1.34 -16.52 2.86
CA GLY A 191 -1.90 -15.96 1.64
C GLY A 191 -1.56 -16.81 0.42
N SER A 192 -1.97 -16.32 -0.75
CA SER A 192 -1.62 -16.92 -2.04
C SER A 192 -1.42 -15.83 -3.08
N ASN A 193 -0.34 -15.94 -3.86
CA ASN A 193 -0.06 -15.06 -5.00
C ASN A 193 0.07 -15.88 -6.30
N ALA A 194 0.41 -15.22 -7.41
CA ALA A 194 0.59 -15.86 -8.71
C ALA A 194 1.67 -16.97 -8.74
N HIS A 195 2.52 -17.04 -7.71
CA HIS A 195 3.59 -18.02 -7.54
C HIS A 195 3.29 -19.08 -6.46
N GLY A 196 2.08 -19.07 -5.88
CA GLY A 196 1.63 -20.05 -4.89
C GLY A 196 1.48 -19.47 -3.49
N THR A 197 1.55 -20.33 -2.47
CA THR A 197 1.33 -19.96 -1.07
C THR A 197 2.42 -19.00 -0.57
N CYS A 198 1.99 -17.90 0.04
CA CYS A 198 2.86 -16.89 0.62
C CYS A 198 2.44 -16.54 2.06
N ALA A 199 3.27 -15.79 2.77
CA ALA A 199 2.95 -15.25 4.08
C ALA A 199 2.42 -13.81 3.93
N GLU A 200 1.31 -13.53 4.60
CA GLU A 200 0.62 -12.25 4.66
C GLU A 200 0.42 -11.81 6.12
N ASN A 201 0.08 -10.53 6.33
CA ASN A 201 -0.09 -9.93 7.66
C ASN A 201 1.06 -10.28 8.61
N VAL A 202 2.29 -10.23 8.10
CA VAL A 202 3.50 -10.57 8.84
C VAL A 202 3.72 -9.53 9.92
N VAL A 203 3.82 -9.96 11.16
CA VAL A 203 4.13 -9.12 12.33
C VAL A 203 5.34 -9.69 13.06
N LEU A 204 6.19 -8.81 13.59
CA LEU A 204 7.23 -9.23 14.51
C LEU A 204 6.59 -9.77 15.79
N LYS A 205 7.10 -10.89 16.27
CA LYS A 205 6.75 -11.41 17.59
C LYS A 205 7.76 -10.84 18.59
N GLU A 206 7.27 -10.11 19.59
CA GLU A 206 8.08 -9.68 20.74
C GLU A 206 8.66 -10.87 21.51
#